data_AF-A0A120KZW8-F1
#
_entry.id   AF-A0A120KZW8-F1
#
_cell.length_a   1.000
_cell.length_b   1.000
_cell.length_c   1.000
_cell.angle_alpha   90.00
_cell.angle_beta   90.00
_cell.angle_gamma   90.00
#
_symmetry.space_group_name_H-M   'P 1'
#
loop_
_entity.id
_entity.type
_entity.pdbx_description
1 polymer ?
#
loop_
_entity_poly.entity_id
_entity_poly.type
_entity_poly.pdbx_seq_one_letter_code
_entity_poly.pdbx_strand_id
1 'polypeptide(L)'
;MSVAFKNIIRDHKLSHKLIPVFNVAPELELACSRVVDFVGERFRGDKGPLAAEMIDSALSGFKRAKRSGDQHIAFMQGLFEPAKALYARRYVAKRGEKLSVWSPMLEPIPLFEERHANCEFETIDERCPEQITERTAAFQLASRVLQGEAFRVYFEEYDVAHRFDHSEVVGR
;
A
#
# COMPACT_ATOMS: atom_id res chain seq x y z
N MET A 1 10.05 -11.70 -7.43
CA MET A 1 9.59 -11.49 -6.05
C MET A 1 10.69 -10.89 -5.21
N SER A 2 10.42 -9.77 -4.56
CA SER A 2 11.38 -9.12 -3.66
C SER A 2 11.54 -9.85 -2.32
N VAL A 3 12.62 -9.54 -1.61
CA VAL A 3 12.88 -10.08 -0.26
C VAL A 3 11.84 -9.58 0.73
N ALA A 4 11.50 -8.29 0.67
CA ALA A 4 10.52 -7.68 1.56
C ALA A 4 9.13 -8.31 1.40
N PHE A 5 8.71 -8.57 0.16
CA PHE A 5 7.44 -9.25 -0.09
C PHE A 5 7.44 -10.67 0.50
N LYS A 6 8.53 -11.43 0.33
CA LYS A 6 8.67 -12.77 0.93
C LYS A 6 8.61 -12.74 2.45
N ASN A 7 9.26 -11.75 3.08
CA ASN A 7 9.21 -11.57 4.52
C ASN A 7 7.79 -11.27 5.00
N ILE A 8 7.11 -10.30 4.38
CA ILE A 8 5.73 -9.94 4.71
C ILE A 8 4.79 -11.14 4.59
N ILE A 9 4.82 -11.87 3.47
CA ILE A 9 3.87 -12.99 3.30
C ILE A 9 4.18 -14.16 4.24
N ARG A 10 5.44 -14.37 4.62
CA ARG A 10 5.84 -15.40 5.58
C ARG A 10 5.41 -15.02 6.99
N ASP A 11 5.83 -13.84 7.45
CA ASP A 11 5.70 -13.41 8.84
C ASP A 11 4.22 -13.14 9.20
N HIS A 12 3.42 -12.76 8.21
CA HIS A 12 1.97 -12.57 8.35
C HIS A 12 1.13 -13.77 7.86
N LYS A 13 1.76 -14.91 7.54
CA LYS A 13 1.09 -16.15 7.12
C LYS A 13 0.13 -15.95 5.93
N LEU A 14 0.51 -15.13 4.95
CA LEU A 14 -0.33 -14.78 3.80
C LEU A 14 -0.14 -15.72 2.60
N SER A 15 0.99 -16.46 2.52
CA SER A 15 1.33 -17.27 1.35
C SER A 15 0.22 -18.24 0.91
N HIS A 16 -0.33 -19.03 1.84
CA HIS A 16 -1.39 -20.00 1.52
C HIS A 16 -2.70 -19.36 1.05
N LYS A 17 -2.95 -18.10 1.43
CA LYS A 17 -4.13 -17.33 1.00
C LYS A 17 -3.93 -16.73 -0.38
N LEU A 18 -2.69 -16.39 -0.74
CA LEU A 18 -2.34 -15.73 -2.00
C LEU A 18 -2.11 -16.70 -3.15
N ILE A 19 -1.61 -17.91 -2.89
CA ILE A 19 -1.39 -18.93 -3.95
C ILE A 19 -2.65 -19.15 -4.81
N PRO A 20 -3.86 -19.34 -4.26
CA PRO A 20 -5.07 -19.50 -5.08
C PRO A 20 -5.42 -18.26 -5.91
N VAL A 21 -5.07 -17.06 -5.44
CA VAL A 21 -5.29 -15.80 -6.17
C VAL A 21 -4.34 -15.74 -7.36
N PHE A 22 -3.04 -15.96 -7.13
CA PHE A 22 -2.01 -15.85 -8.15
C PHE A 22 -2.09 -16.95 -9.22
N ASN A 23 -2.66 -18.12 -8.88
CA ASN A 23 -2.95 -19.15 -9.88
C ASN A 23 -4.00 -18.70 -10.91
N VAL A 24 -4.89 -17.79 -10.54
CA VAL A 24 -5.98 -17.29 -11.41
C VAL A 24 -5.61 -15.96 -12.05
N ALA A 25 -4.88 -15.10 -11.32
CA ALA A 25 -4.46 -13.78 -11.76
C ALA A 25 -2.99 -13.52 -11.35
N PRO A 26 -2.02 -14.09 -12.09
CA PRO A 26 -0.59 -14.02 -11.75
C PRO A 26 -0.04 -12.59 -11.68
N GLU A 27 -0.61 -11.67 -12.46
CA GLU A 27 -0.20 -10.27 -12.50
C GLU A 27 -0.39 -9.55 -11.15
N LEU A 28 -1.31 -10.03 -10.31
CA LEU A 28 -1.55 -9.49 -8.96
C LEU A 28 -0.37 -9.74 -8.02
N GLU A 29 0.44 -10.77 -8.28
CA GLU A 29 1.65 -11.04 -7.50
C GLU A 29 2.67 -9.91 -7.66
N LEU A 30 2.85 -9.42 -8.90
CA LEU A 30 3.75 -8.31 -9.17
C LEU A 30 3.25 -7.02 -8.51
N ALA A 31 1.94 -6.76 -8.55
CA ALA A 31 1.34 -5.62 -7.85
C ALA A 31 1.59 -5.67 -6.34
N CYS A 32 1.38 -6.84 -5.71
CA CYS A 32 1.68 -7.03 -4.28
C CYS A 32 3.16 -6.80 -3.98
N SER A 33 4.06 -7.41 -4.76
CA SER A 33 5.51 -7.25 -4.56
C SER A 33 5.91 -5.79 -4.62
N ARG A 34 5.42 -5.03 -5.61
CA ARG A 34 5.77 -3.62 -5.78
C ARG A 34 5.17 -2.71 -4.72
N VAL A 35 3.96 -3.01 -4.22
CA VAL A 35 3.41 -2.32 -3.04
C VAL A 35 4.31 -2.53 -1.83
N VAL A 36 4.75 -3.77 -1.57
CA VAL A 36 5.66 -4.04 -0.45
C VAL A 36 7.02 -3.38 -0.65
N ASP A 37 7.55 -3.36 -1.86
CA ASP A 37 8.82 -2.69 -2.17
C ASP A 37 8.75 -1.17 -1.98
N PHE A 38 7.57 -0.58 -2.16
CA PHE A 38 7.36 0.83 -1.92
C PHE A 38 7.17 1.16 -0.43
N VAL A 39 6.31 0.40 0.25
CA VAL A 39 5.88 0.65 1.64
C VAL A 39 6.90 0.13 2.67
N GLY A 40 7.65 -0.92 2.32
CA GLY A 40 8.57 -1.59 3.22
C GLY A 40 7.88 -2.41 4.30
N GLU A 41 8.70 -2.97 5.19
CA GLU A 41 8.24 -3.89 6.24
C GLU A 41 7.85 -3.19 7.55
N ARG A 42 8.33 -1.96 7.76
CA ARG A 42 8.30 -1.28 9.06
C ARG A 42 7.18 -0.26 9.22
N PHE A 43 6.73 0.37 8.13
CA PHE A 43 5.69 1.40 8.20
C PHE A 43 4.39 0.83 8.75
N ARG A 44 3.83 1.49 9.77
CA ARG A 44 2.66 0.98 10.49
C ARG A 44 1.33 1.51 9.94
N GLY A 45 0.46 0.57 9.62
CA GLY A 45 -0.97 0.75 9.45
C GLY A 45 -1.70 0.73 10.80
N ASP A 46 -3.00 0.51 10.79
CA ASP A 46 -3.85 0.53 11.99
C ASP A 46 -3.71 -0.75 12.83
N LYS A 47 -3.34 -1.86 12.20
CA LYS A 47 -3.35 -3.23 12.76
C LYS A 47 -1.97 -3.87 12.78
N GLY A 48 -0.97 -3.26 12.15
CA GLY A 48 0.36 -3.84 11.98
C GLY A 48 1.15 -3.14 10.87
N PRO A 49 2.05 -3.86 10.18
CA PRO A 49 2.70 -3.33 8.98
C PRO A 49 1.67 -3.03 7.89
N LEU A 50 1.72 -1.82 7.34
CA LEU A 50 0.74 -1.37 6.35
C LEU A 50 0.72 -2.29 5.11
N ALA A 51 1.89 -2.72 4.64
CA ALA A 51 1.99 -3.66 3.52
C ALA A 51 1.18 -4.95 3.74
N ALA A 52 1.18 -5.50 4.96
CA ALA A 52 0.39 -6.68 5.30
C ALA A 52 -1.11 -6.38 5.33
N GLU A 53 -1.51 -5.22 5.88
CA GLU A 53 -2.90 -4.77 5.91
C GLU A 53 -3.49 -4.57 4.51
N MET A 54 -2.70 -4.00 3.60
CA MET A 54 -3.06 -3.83 2.19
C MET A 54 -3.34 -5.19 1.52
N ILE A 55 -2.48 -6.18 1.76
CA ILE A 55 -2.66 -7.53 1.20
C ILE A 55 -3.88 -8.24 1.81
N ASP A 56 -4.09 -8.15 3.14
CA ASP A 56 -5.27 -8.74 3.77
C ASP A 56 -6.58 -8.07 3.31
N SER A 57 -6.56 -6.75 3.07
CA SER A 57 -7.68 -6.03 2.48
C SER A 57 -7.98 -6.51 1.05
N ALA A 58 -6.93 -6.65 0.22
CA ALA A 58 -7.03 -7.21 -1.13
C ALA A 58 -7.64 -8.62 -1.15
N LEU A 59 -7.14 -9.51 -0.28
CA LEU A 59 -7.67 -10.87 -0.11
C LEU A 59 -9.15 -10.88 0.30
N SER A 60 -9.54 -9.93 1.15
CA SER A 60 -10.93 -9.78 1.59
C SER A 60 -11.82 -9.34 0.42
N GLY A 61 -11.37 -8.38 -0.39
CA GLY A 61 -12.05 -7.95 -1.62
C GLY A 61 -12.26 -9.10 -2.60
N PHE A 62 -11.18 -9.84 -2.92
CA PHE A 62 -11.21 -10.97 -3.85
C PHE A 62 -12.20 -12.07 -3.43
N LYS A 63 -12.27 -12.37 -2.12
CA LYS A 63 -13.22 -13.37 -1.59
C LYS A 63 -14.67 -12.90 -1.70
N ARG A 64 -14.95 -11.62 -1.42
CA ARG A 64 -16.31 -11.06 -1.51
C ARG A 64 -16.83 -11.05 -2.94
N ALA A 65 -15.97 -10.78 -3.92
CA ALA A 65 -16.32 -10.70 -5.33
C ALA A 65 -16.38 -12.08 -6.05
N LYS A 66 -16.26 -13.21 -5.33
CA LYS A 66 -16.24 -14.55 -5.94
C LYS A 66 -17.44 -14.85 -6.83
N ARG A 67 -18.60 -14.25 -6.55
CA ARG A 67 -19.84 -14.48 -7.30
C ARG A 67 -20.04 -13.54 -8.49
N SER A 68 -19.34 -12.40 -8.55
CA SER A 68 -19.50 -11.44 -9.65
C SER A 68 -18.55 -11.69 -10.81
N GLY A 69 -17.42 -12.39 -10.58
CA GLY A 69 -16.37 -12.60 -11.58
C GLY A 69 -15.28 -11.51 -11.55
N ASP A 70 -15.55 -10.37 -10.92
CA ASP A 70 -14.65 -9.21 -10.83
C ASP A 70 -13.62 -9.32 -9.70
N GLN A 71 -13.17 -10.54 -9.39
CA GLN A 71 -12.35 -10.79 -8.21
C GLN A 71 -11.01 -10.05 -8.25
N HIS A 72 -10.38 -9.96 -9.42
CA HIS A 72 -9.11 -9.28 -9.63
C HIS A 72 -9.25 -7.75 -9.44
N ILE A 73 -10.34 -7.16 -9.93
CA ILE A 73 -10.69 -5.76 -9.69
C ILE A 73 -10.85 -5.54 -8.18
N ALA A 74 -11.71 -6.32 -7.52
CA ALA A 74 -11.95 -6.19 -6.08
C ALA A 74 -10.69 -6.40 -5.23
N PHE A 75 -9.76 -7.25 -5.67
CA PHE A 75 -8.45 -7.42 -5.05
C PHE A 75 -7.63 -6.13 -5.15
N MET A 76 -7.47 -5.58 -6.36
CA MET A 76 -6.71 -4.35 -6.58
C MET A 76 -7.31 -3.19 -5.80
N GLN A 77 -8.63 -3.05 -5.80
CA GLN A 77 -9.29 -2.05 -4.98
C GLN A 77 -8.99 -2.23 -3.48
N GLY A 78 -9.02 -3.46 -2.97
CA GLY A 78 -8.67 -3.74 -1.57
C GLY A 78 -7.20 -3.47 -1.27
N LEU A 79 -6.31 -3.70 -2.24
CA LEU A 79 -4.87 -3.45 -2.11
C LEU A 79 -4.58 -1.97 -1.88
N PHE A 80 -5.27 -1.07 -2.57
CA PHE A 80 -5.07 0.38 -2.44
C PHE A 80 -5.92 1.06 -1.37
N GLU A 81 -6.94 0.38 -0.83
CA GLU A 81 -7.87 0.94 0.17
C GLU A 81 -7.13 1.53 1.41
N PRO A 82 -6.10 0.89 1.99
CA PRO A 82 -5.36 1.47 3.12
C PRO A 82 -4.34 2.55 2.75
N ALA A 83 -4.18 2.93 1.47
CA ALA A 83 -3.09 3.80 1.01
C ALA A 83 -3.09 5.19 1.68
N LYS A 84 -4.25 5.66 2.16
CA LYS A 84 -4.36 6.94 2.89
C LYS A 84 -3.50 6.98 4.16
N ALA A 85 -3.17 5.83 4.76
CA ALA A 85 -2.27 5.76 5.91
C ALA A 85 -0.88 6.34 5.62
N LEU A 86 -0.41 6.28 4.36
CA LEU A 86 0.88 6.87 3.95
C LEU A 86 0.93 8.40 4.08
N TYR A 87 -0.25 9.03 4.12
CA TYR A 87 -0.41 10.49 4.19
C TYR A 87 -1.03 10.95 5.52
N ALA A 88 -1.69 10.04 6.23
CA ALA A 88 -2.26 10.31 7.55
C ALA A 88 -1.24 10.23 8.69
N ARG A 89 -0.03 9.73 8.41
CA ARG A 89 1.04 9.51 9.38
C ARG A 89 2.36 10.02 8.86
N ARG A 90 3.28 10.34 9.77
CA ARG A 90 4.68 10.64 9.44
C ARG A 90 5.56 9.44 9.74
N TYR A 91 6.48 9.15 8.83
CA TYR A 91 7.55 8.20 9.08
C TYR A 91 8.86 8.94 9.25
N VAL A 92 9.54 8.71 10.37
CA VAL A 92 10.71 9.50 10.75
C VAL A 92 11.90 8.61 11.07
N ALA A 93 13.09 9.12 10.78
CA ALA A 93 14.36 8.59 11.22
C ALA A 93 14.95 9.53 12.28
N LYS A 94 15.30 8.99 13.45
CA LYS A 94 15.84 9.73 14.59
C LYS A 94 17.28 9.32 14.88
N ARG A 95 18.14 10.32 15.13
CA ARG A 95 19.52 10.12 15.60
C ARG A 95 19.88 11.21 16.61
N GLY A 96 19.76 10.90 17.89
CA GLY A 96 19.83 11.90 18.95
C GLY A 96 18.72 12.93 18.78
N GLU A 97 19.06 14.22 18.73
CA GLU A 97 18.10 15.31 18.48
C GLU A 97 17.77 15.54 17.00
N LYS A 98 18.49 14.89 16.07
CA LYS A 98 18.25 15.06 14.63
C LYS A 98 17.10 14.19 14.17
N LEU A 99 16.19 14.79 13.41
CA LEU A 99 15.02 14.15 12.84
C LEU A 99 15.00 14.33 11.32
N SER A 100 14.73 13.26 10.59
CA SER A 100 14.47 13.29 9.15
C SER A 100 13.11 12.66 8.89
N VAL A 101 12.30 13.31 8.06
CA VAL A 101 10.93 12.86 7.73
C VAL A 101 10.94 12.28 6.33
N TRP A 102 10.39 11.09 6.18
CA TRP A 102 10.14 10.49 4.87
C TRP A 102 9.03 11.24 4.14
N SER A 103 9.20 11.41 2.83
CA SER A 103 8.19 12.01 1.96
C SER A 103 7.63 10.99 0.97
N PRO A 104 6.33 10.66 1.02
CA PRO A 104 5.70 9.73 0.07
C PRO A 104 5.81 10.16 -1.38
N MET A 105 6.06 11.45 -1.62
CA MET A 105 6.15 11.98 -2.98
C MET A 105 7.50 11.75 -3.64
N LEU A 106 8.57 11.53 -2.85
CA LEU A 106 9.95 11.55 -3.34
C LEU A 106 10.54 10.15 -3.55
N GLU A 107 10.34 9.23 -2.60
CA GLU A 107 11.01 7.93 -2.64
C GLU A 107 10.23 6.83 -1.90
N PRO A 108 10.48 5.55 -2.22
CA PRO A 108 10.10 4.40 -1.40
C PRO A 108 10.66 4.46 0.03
N ILE A 109 9.92 3.87 0.98
CA ILE A 109 10.33 3.80 2.39
C ILE A 109 11.65 3.03 2.56
N PRO A 110 11.88 1.87 1.93
CA PRO A 110 13.14 1.15 2.07
C PRO A 110 14.38 1.96 1.63
N LEU A 111 14.25 2.83 0.61
CA LEU A 111 15.36 3.71 0.19
C LEU A 111 15.65 4.80 1.23
N PHE A 112 14.60 5.38 1.82
CA PHE A 112 14.73 6.31 2.94
C PHE A 112 15.42 5.64 4.14
N GLU A 113 15.03 4.40 4.45
CA GLU A 113 15.64 3.62 5.52
C GLU A 113 17.12 3.33 5.26
N GLU A 114 17.48 2.95 4.03
CA GLU A 114 18.87 2.70 3.63
C GLU A 114 19.75 3.95 3.78
N ARG A 115 19.26 5.11 3.32
CA ARG A 115 19.98 6.39 3.51
C ARG A 115 20.18 6.74 4.99
N HIS A 116 19.36 6.18 5.87
CA HIS A 116 19.35 6.48 7.30
C HIS A 116 19.60 5.24 8.17
N ALA A 117 20.39 4.28 7.67
CA ALA A 117 20.60 2.96 8.27
C ALA A 117 21.05 2.97 9.76
N ASN A 118 21.66 4.07 10.23
CA ASN A 118 22.12 4.25 11.61
C ASN A 118 21.12 5.01 12.51
N CYS A 119 19.86 5.14 12.08
CA CYS A 119 18.80 5.84 12.81
C CYS A 119 17.78 4.85 13.38
N GLU A 120 17.07 5.30 14.41
CA GLU A 120 15.86 4.65 14.88
C GLU A 120 14.67 5.14 14.05
N PHE A 121 13.78 4.22 13.64
CA PHE A 121 12.63 4.55 12.81
C PHE A 121 11.35 4.51 13.61
N GLU A 122 10.46 5.48 13.37
CA GLU A 122 9.18 5.58 14.06
C GLU A 122 8.09 6.06 13.11
N THR A 123 6.90 5.49 13.25
CA THR A 123 5.67 6.02 12.65
C THR A 123 4.96 6.87 13.71
N ILE A 124 4.74 8.15 13.40
CA ILE A 124 4.08 9.12 14.27
C ILE A 124 2.68 9.41 13.70
N ASP A 125 1.66 9.36 14.56
CA ASP A 125 0.30 9.76 14.24
C ASP A 125 0.19 11.30 14.17
N GLU A 126 0.82 11.86 13.15
CA GLU A 126 0.73 13.26 12.79
C GLU A 126 0.25 13.35 11.33
N ARG A 127 -0.92 13.97 11.15
CA ARG A 127 -1.51 14.12 9.82
C ARG A 127 -0.68 15.04 8.95
N CYS A 128 -0.66 14.77 7.64
CA CYS A 128 -0.26 15.77 6.67
C CYS A 128 -1.13 17.03 6.84
N PRO A 129 -0.55 18.24 6.83
CA PRO A 129 -1.34 19.48 6.84
C PRO A 129 -2.23 19.60 5.61
N GLU A 130 -1.83 18.99 4.49
CA GLU A 130 -2.60 18.94 3.26
C GLU A 130 -3.70 17.87 3.36
N GLN A 131 -4.89 18.20 2.87
CA GLN A 131 -6.00 17.25 2.80
C GLN A 131 -5.80 16.30 1.62
N ILE A 132 -5.63 15.00 1.91
CA ILE A 132 -5.46 13.96 0.90
C ILE A 132 -6.64 12.99 0.99
N THR A 133 -7.44 12.93 -0.08
CA THR A 133 -8.57 12.01 -0.21
C THR A 133 -8.08 10.57 -0.39
N GLU A 134 -8.96 9.60 -0.11
CA GLU A 134 -8.63 8.18 -0.31
C GLU A 134 -8.35 7.87 -1.77
N ARG A 135 -9.13 8.47 -2.69
CA ARG A 135 -8.88 8.33 -4.13
C ARG A 135 -7.51 8.87 -4.52
N THR A 136 -7.14 10.07 -4.07
CA THR A 136 -5.81 10.64 -4.38
C THR A 136 -4.69 9.75 -3.86
N ALA A 137 -4.79 9.27 -2.62
CA ALA A 137 -3.79 8.37 -2.04
C ALA A 137 -3.65 7.07 -2.84
N ALA A 138 -4.77 6.46 -3.23
CA ALA A 138 -4.79 5.25 -4.05
C ALA A 138 -4.14 5.48 -5.42
N PHE A 139 -4.50 6.56 -6.13
CA PHE A 139 -3.91 6.92 -7.43
C PHE A 139 -2.41 7.19 -7.32
N GLN A 140 -1.98 7.93 -6.30
CA GLN A 140 -0.57 8.25 -6.10
C GLN A 140 0.27 7.00 -5.80
N LEU A 141 -0.26 6.05 -5.02
CA LEU A 141 0.45 4.79 -4.82
C LEU A 141 0.45 3.95 -6.10
N ALA A 142 -0.69 3.85 -6.78
CA ALA A 142 -0.82 3.09 -8.01
C ALA A 142 0.14 3.56 -9.11
N SER A 143 0.32 4.87 -9.29
CA SER A 143 1.25 5.42 -10.28
C SER A 143 2.72 5.09 -9.98
N ARG A 144 3.05 4.72 -8.73
CA ARG A 144 4.39 4.31 -8.31
C ARG A 144 4.62 2.81 -8.46
N VAL A 145 3.58 2.00 -8.20
CA VAL A 145 3.72 0.54 -8.09
C VAL A 145 3.20 -0.21 -9.32
N LEU A 146 2.36 0.42 -10.14
CA LEU A 146 1.90 -0.15 -11.41
C LEU A 146 2.62 0.54 -12.58
N GLN A 147 2.86 -0.20 -13.65
CA GLN A 147 3.51 0.33 -14.85
C GLN A 147 2.83 -0.25 -16.10
N GLY A 148 2.81 0.54 -17.17
CA GLY A 148 2.31 0.13 -18.48
C GLY A 148 0.88 -0.41 -18.40
N GLU A 149 0.70 -1.62 -18.92
CA GLU A 149 -0.63 -2.24 -19.09
C GLU A 149 -1.40 -2.43 -17.78
N ALA A 150 -0.73 -2.76 -16.68
CA ALA A 150 -1.41 -2.95 -15.41
C ALA A 150 -1.99 -1.63 -14.86
N PHE A 151 -1.31 -0.50 -15.06
CA PHE A 151 -1.86 0.80 -14.65
C PHE A 151 -3.05 1.17 -15.54
N ARG A 152 -2.89 1.02 -16.86
CA ARG A 152 -3.93 1.28 -17.86
C ARG A 152 -5.22 0.50 -17.56
N VAL A 153 -5.13 -0.82 -17.43
CA VAL A 153 -6.28 -1.70 -17.18
C VAL A 153 -6.96 -1.37 -15.86
N TYR A 154 -6.23 -1.27 -14.75
CA TYR A 154 -6.86 -1.15 -13.44
C TYR A 154 -7.32 0.28 -13.11
N PHE A 155 -6.60 1.31 -13.54
CA PHE A 155 -6.90 2.70 -13.15
C PHE A 155 -7.46 3.56 -14.27
N GLU A 156 -7.24 3.24 -15.55
CA GLU A 156 -7.85 3.96 -16.67
C GLU A 156 -9.12 3.26 -17.18
N GLU A 157 -9.10 1.93 -17.33
CA GLU A 157 -10.29 1.20 -17.84
C GLU A 157 -11.28 0.85 -16.73
N TYR A 158 -10.81 0.17 -15.66
CA TYR A 158 -11.70 -0.28 -14.58
C TYR A 158 -11.97 0.78 -13.50
N ASP A 159 -11.18 1.86 -13.48
CA ASP A 159 -11.18 2.89 -12.43
C ASP A 159 -11.37 2.28 -11.02
N VAL A 160 -10.43 1.43 -10.60
CA VAL A 160 -10.49 0.77 -9.28
C VAL A 160 -10.63 1.76 -8.12
N ALA A 161 -10.30 3.03 -8.35
CA ALA A 161 -10.38 4.08 -7.35
C ALA A 161 -11.70 4.87 -7.37
N HIS A 162 -12.62 4.60 -8.32
CA HIS A 162 -13.96 5.20 -8.38
C HIS A 162 -14.77 5.01 -7.09
N ARG A 163 -14.58 3.89 -6.41
CA ARG A 163 -15.34 3.57 -5.19
C ARG A 163 -14.85 4.32 -3.94
N PHE A 164 -13.67 4.92 -4.00
CA PHE A 164 -13.10 5.64 -2.87
C PHE A 164 -13.75 7.00 -2.75
N ASP A 165 -13.95 7.42 -1.51
CA ASP A 165 -14.62 8.69 -1.27
C ASP A 165 -13.76 9.85 -1.84
N HIS A 166 -14.42 10.65 -2.66
CA HIS A 166 -13.91 11.91 -3.18
C HIS A 166 -14.27 13.09 -2.30
N SER A 167 -15.23 12.90 -1.40
CA SER A 167 -15.70 13.95 -0.54
C SER A 167 -14.62 14.30 0.47
N GLU A 168 -14.37 15.60 0.57
CA GLU A 168 -13.61 16.17 1.66
C GLU A 168 -14.45 15.96 2.92
N VAL A 169 -14.06 15.02 3.78
CA VAL A 169 -14.61 15.01 5.14
C VAL A 169 -14.07 16.25 5.84
N VAL A 170 -14.83 17.35 5.75
CA VAL A 170 -14.63 18.56 6.55
C VAL A 170 -14.97 18.18 8.00
N GLY A 171 -14.01 17.60 8.70
CA GLY A 171 -14.10 17.33 10.12
C GLY A 171 -14.05 18.64 10.90
N ARG A 172 -15.10 18.91 11.68
CA ARG A 172 -15.23 20.01 12.64
C ARG A 172 -14.15 19.98 13.71
#